data_AF-A0A174QKG1-F1
#
_entry.id   AF-A0A174QKG1-F1
#
_cell.length_a   1.000
_cell.length_b   1.000
_cell.length_c   1.000
_cell.angle_alpha   90.00
_cell.angle_beta   90.00
_cell.angle_gamma   90.00
#
_symmetry.space_group_name_H-M   'P 1'
#
loop_
_entity.id
_entity.type
_entity.pdbx_description
1 polymer ?
#
loop_
_entity_poly.entity_id
_entity_poly.type
_entity_poly.pdbx_seq_one_letter_code
_entity_poly.pdbx_strand_id
1 'polypeptide(L)'
;MEVSPKGETIIDFGQNLAGVLRVKVDLPAGTKLILDHFETKDSQGNYFNNIAGADMTGHTQTDVYISNGKPAEYRPHFTYHGFRYVRVICDAPVKPEDFTAVAHAGQFWARDKEEKNI
;
A
#
# COMPACT_ATOMS: atom_id res chain seq x y z
N MET A 1 5.18 10.75 0.80
CA MET A 1 3.89 11.02 0.15
C MET A 1 4.09 12.09 -0.88
N GLU A 2 3.31 12.00 -1.94
CA GLU A 2 3.12 13.05 -2.92
C GLU A 2 1.64 13.22 -3.20
N VAL A 3 1.28 14.35 -3.81
CA VAL A 3 -0.07 14.59 -4.33
C VAL A 3 0.02 14.48 -5.85
N SER A 4 -0.79 13.61 -6.45
CA SER A 4 -0.85 13.43 -7.91
C SER A 4 -1.46 14.65 -8.60
N PRO A 5 -1.37 14.76 -9.94
CA PRO A 5 -2.08 15.79 -10.71
C PRO A 5 -3.60 15.81 -10.51
N LYS A 6 -4.22 14.66 -10.20
CA LYS A 6 -5.66 14.56 -9.87
C LYS A 6 -5.97 14.82 -8.39
N GLY A 7 -4.97 15.15 -7.57
CA GLY A 7 -5.14 15.47 -6.15
C GLY A 7 -5.18 14.24 -5.23
N GLU A 8 -4.79 13.06 -5.72
CA GLU A 8 -4.73 11.86 -4.88
C GLU A 8 -3.45 11.88 -4.03
N THR A 9 -3.57 11.56 -2.74
CA THR A 9 -2.40 11.37 -1.87
C THR A 9 -1.84 9.97 -2.09
N ILE A 10 -0.60 9.88 -2.56
CA ILE A 10 0.05 8.62 -2.91
C ILE A 10 1.34 8.45 -2.12
N ILE A 11 1.57 7.24 -1.60
CA ILE A 11 2.85 6.78 -1.07
C ILE A 11 3.52 5.91 -2.13
N ASP A 12 4.79 6.18 -2.44
CA ASP A 12 5.66 5.29 -3.21
C ASP A 12 6.62 4.59 -2.22
N PHE A 13 6.56 3.25 -2.15
CA PHE A 13 7.47 2.44 -1.32
C PHE A 13 8.78 2.08 -2.03
N GLY A 14 8.97 2.52 -3.28
CA GLY A 14 10.19 2.36 -4.07
C GLY A 14 10.39 0.98 -4.69
N GLN A 15 9.65 -0.04 -4.23
CA GLN A 15 9.72 -1.42 -4.68
C GLN A 15 8.31 -2.00 -4.83
N ASN A 16 8.04 -2.70 -5.93
CA ASN A 16 6.83 -3.52 -6.04
C ASN A 16 7.00 -4.80 -5.21
N LEU A 17 6.09 -5.09 -4.29
CA LEU A 17 6.20 -6.20 -3.35
C LEU A 17 4.84 -6.85 -3.08
N ALA A 18 4.86 -8.09 -2.58
CA ALA A 18 3.68 -8.76 -2.03
C ALA A 18 3.68 -8.63 -0.50
N GLY A 19 2.59 -8.15 0.08
CA GLY A 19 2.55 -7.91 1.52
C GLY A 19 1.33 -7.14 1.99
N VAL A 20 1.49 -6.45 3.12
CA VAL A 20 0.44 -5.61 3.74
C VAL A 20 1.07 -4.33 4.29
N LEU A 21 0.25 -3.32 4.59
CA LEU A 21 0.69 -2.19 5.40
C LEU A 21 0.52 -2.46 6.90
N ARG A 22 1.52 -2.02 7.68
CA ARG A 22 1.39 -1.73 9.10
C ARG A 22 1.26 -0.22 9.25
N VAL A 23 0.21 0.24 9.91
CA VAL A 23 -0.10 1.66 10.07
C VAL A 23 -0.17 2.01 11.55
N LYS A 24 0.56 3.05 11.97
CA LYS A 24 0.45 3.65 13.31
C LYS A 24 -0.38 4.92 13.20
N VAL A 25 -1.50 4.97 13.90
CA VAL A 25 -2.47 6.06 13.76
C VAL A 25 -2.90 6.59 15.12
N ASP A 26 -3.09 7.90 15.19
CA ASP A 26 -3.76 8.59 16.30
C ASP A 26 -4.79 9.56 15.69
N LEU A 27 -5.98 9.02 15.43
CA LEU A 27 -7.02 9.68 14.64
C LEU A 27 -8.30 9.84 15.47
N PRO A 28 -9.12 10.89 15.24
CA PRO A 28 -10.41 11.04 15.91
C PRO A 28 -11.31 9.81 15.77
N ALA A 29 -12.19 9.59 16.73
CA ALA A 29 -13.13 8.47 16.68
C ALA A 29 -14.05 8.58 15.45
N GLY A 30 -14.22 7.48 14.72
CA GLY A 30 -15.02 7.41 13.50
C GLY A 30 -14.30 7.80 12.22
N THR A 31 -13.09 8.37 12.30
CA THR A 31 -12.26 8.65 11.11
C THR A 31 -12.01 7.38 10.32
N LYS A 32 -12.25 7.45 9.01
CA LYS A 32 -12.04 6.35 8.07
C LYS A 32 -10.74 6.58 7.30
N LEU A 33 -9.80 5.64 7.42
CA LEU A 33 -8.59 5.58 6.63
C LEU A 33 -8.76 4.48 5.57
N ILE A 34 -8.69 4.86 4.30
CA ILE A 34 -8.79 3.94 3.15
C ILE A 34 -7.44 3.87 2.45
N LEU A 35 -7.00 2.65 2.16
CA LEU A 35 -5.71 2.34 1.56
C LEU A 35 -5.94 1.49 0.31
N ASP A 36 -5.84 2.11 -0.87
CA ASP A 36 -5.93 1.40 -2.14
C ASP A 36 -4.52 1.07 -2.64
N HIS A 37 -4.23 -0.22 -2.74
CA HIS A 37 -2.94 -0.75 -3.16
C HIS A 37 -2.90 -0.92 -4.68
N PHE A 38 -1.80 -0.52 -5.31
CA PHE A 38 -1.63 -0.61 -6.76
C PHE A 38 -0.15 -0.68 -7.18
N GLU A 39 0.11 -1.22 -8.37
CA GLU A 39 1.48 -1.52 -8.82
C GLU A 39 2.10 -0.44 -9.70
N THR A 40 1.29 0.31 -10.46
CA THR A 40 1.76 1.38 -11.35
C THR A 40 0.80 2.56 -11.41
N LYS A 41 1.36 3.77 -11.56
CA LYS A 41 0.62 4.98 -11.88
C LYS A 41 0.23 5.02 -13.37
N ASP A 42 -0.77 5.82 -13.71
CA ASP A 42 -1.09 6.12 -15.11
C ASP A 42 0.03 6.95 -15.77
N SER A 43 -0.06 7.19 -17.08
CA SER A 43 0.96 7.94 -17.82
C SER A 43 1.13 9.40 -17.37
N GLN A 44 0.19 9.92 -16.58
CA GLN A 44 0.24 11.26 -16.00
C GLN A 44 0.68 11.23 -14.52
N GLY A 45 0.96 10.05 -13.95
CA GLY A 45 1.36 9.91 -12.56
C GLY A 45 0.20 9.81 -11.57
N ASN A 46 -1.04 9.58 -12.02
CA ASN A 46 -2.20 9.43 -11.13
C ASN A 46 -2.46 7.98 -10.73
N TYR A 47 -3.29 7.82 -9.69
CA TYR A 47 -3.89 6.54 -9.37
C TYR A 47 -4.86 6.10 -10.47
N PHE A 48 -4.83 4.82 -10.78
CA PHE A 48 -5.93 4.09 -11.41
C PHE A 48 -5.98 2.68 -10.83
N ASN A 49 -7.15 2.06 -10.84
CA ASN A 49 -7.26 0.67 -10.42
C ASN A 49 -6.65 -0.23 -11.50
N ASN A 50 -5.46 -0.74 -11.26
CA ASN A 50 -4.71 -1.58 -12.20
C ASN A 50 -4.84 -3.08 -11.90
N ILE A 51 -5.81 -3.48 -11.05
CA ILE A 51 -6.03 -4.87 -10.67
C ILE A 51 -6.83 -5.59 -11.76
N ALA A 52 -6.20 -6.60 -12.36
CA ALA A 52 -6.83 -7.39 -13.42
C ALA A 52 -8.12 -8.08 -12.91
N GLY A 53 -9.22 -7.90 -13.65
CA GLY A 53 -10.51 -8.50 -13.30
C GLY A 53 -11.26 -7.82 -12.15
N ALA A 54 -10.80 -6.66 -11.65
CA ALA A 54 -11.50 -5.92 -10.61
C ALA A 54 -12.95 -5.59 -11.01
N ASP A 55 -13.18 -5.16 -12.25
CA ASP A 55 -14.52 -4.83 -12.76
C ASP A 55 -15.45 -6.06 -12.84
N MET A 56 -14.89 -7.25 -13.04
CA MET A 56 -15.65 -8.50 -13.16
C MET A 56 -15.96 -9.13 -11.81
N THR A 57 -15.06 -8.98 -10.85
CA THR A 57 -15.11 -9.68 -9.56
C THR A 57 -15.56 -8.79 -8.42
N GLY A 58 -15.52 -7.47 -8.60
CA GLY A 58 -15.66 -6.49 -7.52
C GLY A 58 -14.51 -6.54 -6.50
N HIS A 59 -13.46 -7.34 -6.74
CA HIS A 59 -12.31 -7.40 -5.85
C HIS A 59 -11.45 -6.15 -6.04
N THR A 60 -11.36 -5.36 -4.98
CA THR A 60 -10.44 -4.22 -4.90
C THR A 60 -9.34 -4.56 -3.89
N GLN A 61 -8.10 -4.14 -4.17
CA GLN A 61 -6.99 -4.25 -3.20
C GLN A 61 -7.06 -3.08 -2.19
N THR A 62 -8.21 -2.98 -1.51
CA THR A 62 -8.54 -1.87 -0.61
C THR A 62 -8.62 -2.36 0.83
N ASP A 63 -7.88 -1.71 1.72
CA ASP A 63 -8.03 -1.87 3.16
C ASP A 63 -8.75 -0.65 3.75
N VAL A 64 -9.60 -0.90 4.74
CA VAL A 64 -10.35 0.14 5.47
C VAL A 64 -10.11 -0.02 6.96
N TYR A 65 -9.61 1.04 7.59
CA TYR A 65 -9.50 1.18 9.03
C TYR A 65 -10.45 2.28 9.53
N ILE A 66 -11.16 2.01 10.64
CA ILE A 66 -12.02 2.98 11.32
C ILE A 66 -11.46 3.20 12.72
N SER A 67 -11.08 4.43 13.02
CA SER A 67 -10.49 4.78 14.32
C SER A 67 -11.53 4.74 15.44
N ASN A 68 -11.11 4.27 16.62
CA ASN A 68 -11.89 4.36 17.85
C ASN A 68 -11.54 5.60 18.70
N GLY A 69 -10.72 6.52 18.19
CA GLY A 69 -10.30 7.75 18.88
C GLY A 69 -9.12 7.58 19.82
N LYS A 70 -8.39 6.45 19.74
CA LYS A 70 -7.18 6.20 20.52
C LYS A 70 -6.02 5.85 19.60
N PRO A 71 -4.77 6.10 20.01
CA PRO A 71 -3.60 5.60 19.31
C PRO A 71 -3.69 4.09 19.10
N ALA A 72 -3.44 3.63 17.87
CA ALA A 72 -3.53 2.24 17.48
C ALA A 72 -2.48 1.87 16.43
N GLU A 73 -2.14 0.58 16.39
CA GLU A 73 -1.41 -0.02 15.27
C GLU A 73 -2.36 -0.95 14.51
N TYR A 74 -2.59 -0.65 13.24
CA TYR A 74 -3.43 -1.42 12.34
C TYR A 74 -2.56 -2.25 11.37
N ARG A 75 -2.95 -3.51 11.17
CA ARG A 75 -2.42 -4.39 10.12
C ARG A 75 -3.50 -5.40 9.74
N PRO A 76 -3.79 -5.62 8.45
CA PRO A 76 -4.74 -6.66 8.06
C PRO A 76 -4.13 -8.05 8.28
N HIS A 77 -4.99 -9.03 8.61
CA HIS A 77 -4.56 -10.40 8.94
C HIS A 77 -5.01 -11.47 7.94
N PHE A 78 -6.02 -11.18 7.12
CA PHE A 78 -6.65 -12.16 6.22
C PHE A 78 -6.60 -11.73 4.75
N THR A 79 -5.63 -10.88 4.39
CA THR A 79 -5.36 -10.49 3.00
C THR A 79 -3.87 -10.19 2.82
N TYR A 80 -3.46 -10.05 1.56
CA TYR A 80 -2.23 -9.44 1.13
C TYR A 80 -2.46 -8.82 -0.25
N HIS A 81 -1.63 -7.85 -0.62
CA HIS A 81 -1.72 -7.11 -1.87
C HIS A 81 -0.37 -7.14 -2.60
N GLY A 82 -0.40 -7.01 -3.92
CA GLY A 82 0.79 -6.73 -4.73
C GLY A 82 0.84 -5.23 -4.99
N PHE A 83 1.85 -4.53 -4.49
CA PHE A 83 1.91 -3.08 -4.60
C PHE A 83 3.31 -2.50 -4.52
N ARG A 84 3.47 -1.37 -5.21
CA ARG A 84 4.53 -0.39 -4.95
C ARG A 84 3.96 0.90 -4.36
N TYR A 85 2.73 1.22 -4.75
CA TYR A 85 2.07 2.47 -4.40
C TYR A 85 0.82 2.20 -3.58
N VAL A 86 0.49 3.16 -2.72
CA VAL A 86 -0.78 3.16 -1.99
C VAL A 86 -1.41 4.54 -2.08
N ARG A 87 -2.65 4.59 -2.54
CA ARG A 87 -3.48 5.80 -2.47
C ARG A 87 -4.10 5.84 -1.08
N VAL A 88 -3.91 6.96 -0.39
CA VAL A 88 -4.39 7.18 0.96
C VAL A 88 -5.54 8.17 0.93
N ILE A 89 -6.68 7.78 1.48
CA ILE A 89 -7.86 8.64 1.63
C ILE A 89 -8.17 8.73 3.12
N CYS A 90 -8.04 9.94 3.67
CA CYS A 90 -8.36 10.25 5.05
C CYS A 90 -8.75 11.73 5.15
N ASP A 91 -9.72 12.05 5.99
CA ASP A 91 -10.17 13.41 6.29
C ASP A 91 -9.35 14.06 7.42
N ALA A 92 -8.46 13.30 8.05
CA ALA A 92 -7.55 13.75 9.08
C ALA A 92 -6.08 13.68 8.60
N PRO A 93 -5.19 14.52 9.16
CA PRO A 93 -3.78 14.52 8.78
C PRO A 93 -3.11 13.17 9.08
N VAL A 94 -2.38 12.65 8.10
CA VAL A 94 -1.52 11.46 8.20
C VAL A 94 -0.17 11.77 7.58
N LYS A 95 0.88 11.10 8.05
CA LYS A 95 2.26 11.34 7.60
C LYS A 95 2.86 10.08 6.98
N PRO A 96 3.81 10.19 6.04
CA PRO A 96 4.45 9.03 5.43
C PRO A 96 5.04 8.03 6.43
N GLU A 97 5.62 8.52 7.52
CA GLU A 97 6.22 7.72 8.60
C GLU A 97 5.23 6.86 9.39
N ASP A 98 3.93 7.14 9.28
CA ASP A 98 2.87 6.34 9.90
C ASP A 98 2.71 4.98 9.21
N PHE A 99 3.22 4.84 7.98
CA PHE A 99 3.02 3.69 7.11
C PHE A 99 4.32 2.89 6.93
N THR A 100 4.25 1.58 7.13
CA THR A 100 5.35 0.65 6.83
C THR A 100 4.83 -0.48 5.94
N ALA A 101 5.47 -0.71 4.80
CA ALA A 101 5.22 -1.92 4.01
C ALA A 101 5.86 -3.14 4.68
N VAL A 102 5.07 -4.19 4.89
CA VAL A 102 5.51 -5.47 5.45
C VAL A 102 5.43 -6.52 4.35
N ALA A 103 6.59 -6.90 3.83
CA ALA A 103 6.68 -7.92 2.78
C ALA A 103 6.40 -9.33 3.33
N HIS A 104 5.61 -10.11 2.60
CA HIS A 104 5.39 -11.52 2.85
C HIS A 104 6.24 -12.33 1.87
N ALA A 105 7.28 -12.99 2.39
CA ALA A 105 8.21 -13.75 1.56
C ALA A 105 8.74 -14.98 2.30
N GLY A 106 9.11 -16.00 1.52
CA GLY A 106 9.96 -17.09 1.99
C GLY A 106 11.44 -16.70 1.91
N GLN A 107 12.30 -17.46 2.57
CA GLN A 107 13.75 -17.28 2.47
C GLN A 107 14.34 -18.35 1.56
N PHE A 108 15.18 -17.92 0.62
CA PHE A 108 16.02 -18.79 -0.21
C PHE A 108 17.39 -18.14 -0.35
N TRP A 109 18.45 -18.94 -0.24
CA TRP A 109 19.82 -18.49 -0.41
C TRP A 109 20.59 -19.55 -1.21
N ALA A 110 21.35 -19.10 -2.20
CA ALA A 110 22.30 -19.90 -2.94
C ALA A 110 23.64 -19.14 -3.03
N ARG A 111 24.75 -19.87 -3.16
CA ARG A 111 26.03 -19.26 -3.53
C ARG A 111 26.06 -19.15 -5.05
N ASP A 112 25.94 -17.95 -5.58
CA ASP A 112 26.28 -17.70 -6.98
C ASP A 112 27.79 -17.90 -7.15
N LYS A 113 28.18 -18.84 -8.01
CA LYS A 113 29.51 -18.79 -8.62
C LYS A 113 29.41 -17.76 -9.71
N GLU A 114 30.22 -16.71 -9.62
CA GLU A 114 30.47 -15.77 -10.71
C GLU A 114 30.45 -16.50 -12.07
N GLU A 115 29.62 -16.01 -12.99
CA GLU A 115 29.65 -16.40 -14.40
C GLU A 115 31.05 -16.13 -14.94
N LYS A 116 31.84 -17.20 -15.09
CA LYS A 116 33.06 -17.15 -15.89
C LYS A 116 32.65 -17.09 -17.36
N ASN A 117 32.91 -15.93 -17.97
CA ASN A 117 33.18 -15.72 -19.40
C ASN A 117 32.22 -16.37 -20.42
N ILE A 118 31.37 -15.55 -21.04
CA ILE A 118 31.08 -15.63 -22.49
C ILE A 118 31.08 -14.21 -23.06
#